data_AF-Q5XG48-F1
#
_entry.id   AF-Q5XG48-F1
#
_cell.length_a   1.000
_cell.length_b   1.000
_cell.length_c   1.000
_cell.angle_alpha   90.00
_cell.angle_beta   90.00
_cell.angle_gamma   90.00
#
_symmetry.space_group_name_H-M   'P 1'
#
loop_
_entity.id
_entity.type
_entity.pdbx_description
1 polymer ?
#
loop_
_entity_poly.entity_id
_entity_poly.type
_entity_poly.pdbx_seq_one_letter_code
_entity_poly.pdbx_strand_id
1 'polypeptide(L)'
;MAVPKKSTKERLESLLDDLEVLSREVIETLALSRSQKLSQPGEENQILELLIQKDGEFQELMKVAFSQGKTHQEMQVLEKEVEKRDSDIQQLQKQLKEAEHILATAVYQAKEKLKSIDKARKGVISSEELIKYAHRISASNAVCAPLTWVPGDPRRPYPTDLEMRSGLLGQMSNLPTNGVNGHLPGDALAAGRLPDVLAPQYPWQSSDMSMNMLPPNHSNEFLMESLGPNKENEEDVEVMSTDSSSSSSDSD
;
A
#
# COMPACT_ATOMS: atom_id res chain seq x y z
N MET A 1 37.79 45.69 -19.22
CA MET A 1 37.57 44.81 -18.06
C MET A 1 37.53 45.68 -16.82
N ALA A 2 36.41 45.74 -16.10
CA ALA A 2 36.33 46.49 -14.84
C ALA A 2 37.11 45.70 -13.78
N VAL A 3 38.13 46.33 -13.18
CA VAL A 3 38.86 45.74 -12.06
C VAL A 3 37.86 45.45 -10.93
N PRO A 4 37.80 44.23 -10.38
CA PRO A 4 36.89 43.92 -9.30
C PRO A 4 37.14 44.90 -8.16
N LYS A 5 36.07 45.54 -7.69
CA LYS A 5 36.16 46.43 -6.52
C LYS A 5 36.71 45.59 -5.37
N LYS A 6 37.89 45.94 -4.85
CA LYS A 6 38.50 45.30 -3.68
C LYS A 6 37.45 45.14 -2.58
N SER A 7 37.38 43.95 -1.98
CA SER A 7 36.45 43.66 -0.89
C SER A 7 36.69 44.59 0.30
N THR A 8 35.69 44.82 1.15
CA THR A 8 35.86 45.64 2.37
C THR A 8 37.02 45.11 3.22
N LYS A 9 37.18 43.79 3.28
CA LYS A 9 38.29 43.10 3.95
C LYS A 9 39.64 43.48 3.33
N GLU A 10 39.82 43.30 2.02
CA GLU A 10 41.07 43.63 1.33
C GLU A 10 41.44 45.12 1.45
N ARG A 11 40.43 46.00 1.49
CA ARG A 11 40.65 47.43 1.70
C ARG A 11 41.09 47.73 3.14
N LEU A 12 40.51 47.06 4.14
CA LEU A 12 40.94 47.19 5.53
C LEU A 12 42.36 46.69 5.73
N GLU A 13 42.71 45.54 5.13
CA GLU A 13 44.07 45.00 5.16
C GLU A 13 45.07 45.96 4.51
N SER A 14 44.76 46.48 3.32
CA SER A 14 45.62 47.45 2.63
C SER A 14 45.81 48.76 3.41
N LEU A 15 44.77 49.26 4.10
CA LEU A 15 44.90 50.47 4.92
C LEU A 15 45.68 50.20 6.20
N LEU A 16 45.56 49.00 6.77
CA LEU A 16 46.34 48.59 7.94
C LEU A 16 47.83 48.46 7.60
N ASP A 17 48.15 47.92 6.43
CA ASP A 17 49.52 47.88 5.90
C ASP A 17 50.08 49.30 5.68
N ASP A 18 49.29 50.21 5.08
CA ASP A 18 49.67 51.61 4.89
C ASP A 18 49.94 52.32 6.24
N LEU A 19 49.06 52.12 7.23
CA LEU A 19 49.22 52.65 8.58
C LEU A 19 50.48 52.11 9.26
N GLU A 20 50.78 50.82 9.10
CA GLU A 20 52.00 50.22 9.63
C GLU A 20 53.25 50.88 9.02
N VAL A 21 53.29 51.02 7.69
CA VAL A 21 54.42 51.66 6.99
C VAL A 21 54.62 53.10 7.47
N LEU A 22 53.55 53.89 7.53
CA LEU A 22 53.63 55.28 7.98
C LEU A 22 54.05 55.38 9.46
N SER A 23 53.56 54.49 10.31
CA SER A 23 53.95 54.47 11.73
C SER A 23 55.44 54.18 11.90
N ARG A 24 56.01 53.29 11.09
CA ARG A 24 57.46 52.99 11.09
C ARG A 24 58.26 54.20 10.60
N GLU A 25 57.81 54.86 9.55
CA GLU A 25 58.47 56.05 8.99
C GLU A 25 58.47 57.22 10.00
N VAL A 26 57.38 57.42 10.75
CA VAL A 26 57.32 58.40 11.86
C VAL A 26 58.33 58.05 12.95
N ILE A 27 58.44 56.77 13.33
CA ILE A 27 59.41 56.34 14.36
C ILE A 27 60.85 56.56 13.89
N GLU A 28 61.15 56.22 12.64
CA GLU A 28 62.48 56.38 12.03
C GLU A 28 62.87 57.86 11.92
N THR A 29 61.97 58.72 11.44
CA THR A 29 62.20 60.18 11.37
C THR A 29 62.42 60.81 12.74
N LEU A 30 61.63 60.42 13.76
CA LEU A 30 61.85 60.88 15.15
C LEU A 30 63.18 60.40 15.74
N ALA A 31 63.59 59.16 15.44
CA ALA A 31 64.88 58.61 15.89
C ALA A 31 66.08 59.30 15.22
N LEU A 32 65.97 59.63 13.93
CA LEU A 32 66.99 60.37 13.17
C LEU A 32 67.10 61.82 13.64
N SER A 33 65.98 62.52 13.84
CA SER A 33 65.94 63.89 14.36
C SER A 33 66.59 64.03 15.74
N ARG A 34 66.56 62.97 16.57
CA ARG A 34 67.27 62.92 17.86
C ARG A 34 68.78 62.69 17.72
N SER A 35 69.22 62.04 16.63
CA SER A 35 70.61 61.59 16.45
C SER A 35 71.44 62.50 15.55
N GLN A 36 70.83 63.14 14.55
CA GLN A 36 71.49 63.98 13.56
C GLN A 36 70.51 65.07 13.08
N LYS A 37 70.91 66.35 13.17
CA LYS A 37 70.12 67.50 12.65
C LYS A 37 70.12 67.54 11.11
N LEU A 38 69.61 66.50 10.46
CA LEU A 38 69.62 66.34 9.00
C LEU A 38 68.23 66.07 8.39
N SER A 39 67.16 65.99 9.20
CA SER A 39 65.80 65.88 8.65
C SER A 39 65.40 67.20 7.97
N GLN A 40 64.90 67.14 6.73
CA GLN A 40 64.35 68.30 6.04
C GLN A 40 63.21 68.87 6.88
N PRO A 41 63.17 70.20 7.12
CA PRO A 41 62.09 70.81 7.90
C PRO A 41 60.77 70.68 7.11
N GLY A 42 59.89 69.78 7.53
CA GLY A 42 58.54 69.59 6.96
C GLY A 42 58.15 68.16 6.62
N GLU A 43 59.12 67.25 6.39
CA GLU A 43 58.82 65.84 6.06
C GLU A 43 58.04 65.14 7.17
N GLU A 44 58.39 65.41 8.43
CA GLU A 44 57.71 64.89 9.62
C GLU A 44 56.21 65.27 9.65
N ASN A 45 55.87 66.50 9.26
CA ASN A 45 54.49 66.98 9.23
C ASN A 45 53.72 66.32 8.08
N GLN A 46 54.36 66.11 6.93
CA GLN A 46 53.73 65.47 5.79
C GLN A 46 53.38 64.00 6.07
N ILE A 47 54.28 63.24 6.70
CA ILE A 47 54.03 61.85 7.09
C ILE A 47 52.91 61.79 8.16
N LEU A 48 52.93 62.72 9.13
CA LEU A 48 51.90 62.80 10.16
C LEU A 48 50.51 63.12 9.57
N GLU A 49 50.42 64.06 8.64
CA GLU A 49 49.16 64.37 7.95
C GLU A 49 48.63 63.16 7.17
N LEU A 50 49.52 62.43 6.47
CA LEU A 50 49.15 61.24 5.72
C LEU A 50 48.69 60.11 6.66
N LEU A 51 49.34 59.95 7.82
CA LEU A 51 48.92 59.00 8.86
C LEU A 51 47.52 59.34 9.40
N ILE A 52 47.25 60.61 9.70
CA ILE A 52 45.93 61.07 10.16
C ILE A 52 44.86 60.82 9.08
N GLN A 53 45.19 61.11 7.81
CA GLN A 53 44.29 60.84 6.70
C GLN A 53 43.95 59.35 6.59
N LYS A 54 44.97 58.48 6.64
CA LYS A 54 44.80 57.03 6.53
C LYS A 54 44.04 56.44 7.72
N ASP A 55 44.25 56.95 8.92
CA ASP A 55 43.46 56.57 10.10
C ASP A 55 41.99 56.97 9.93
N GLY A 56 41.72 58.17 9.41
CA GLY A 56 40.37 58.60 9.07
C GLY A 56 39.68 57.69 8.04
N GLU A 57 40.40 57.33 6.97
CA GLU A 57 39.92 56.37 5.95
C GLU A 57 39.65 54.98 6.56
N PHE A 58 40.54 54.51 7.43
CA PHE A 58 40.40 53.22 8.11
C PHE A 58 39.19 53.21 9.05
N GLN A 59 39.01 54.25 9.87
CA GLN A 59 37.86 54.37 10.77
C GLN A 59 36.53 54.39 10.01
N GLU A 60 36.46 55.10 8.88
CA GLU A 60 35.24 55.12 8.08
C GLU A 60 34.95 53.76 7.44
N LEU A 61 35.98 53.10 6.93
CA LEU A 61 35.84 51.75 6.40
C LEU A 61 35.45 50.73 7.48
N MET A 62 35.92 50.90 8.72
CA MET A 62 35.52 50.08 9.85
C MET A 62 34.02 50.21 10.18
N LYS A 63 33.45 51.41 10.08
CA LYS A 63 31.99 51.59 10.24
C LYS A 63 31.21 50.82 9.17
N VAL A 64 31.70 50.83 7.92
CA VAL A 64 31.11 50.06 6.81
C VAL A 64 31.23 48.56 7.06
N ALA A 65 32.37 48.07 7.54
CA ALA A 65 32.54 46.65 7.87
C ALA A 65 31.60 46.21 9.00
N PHE A 66 31.37 47.07 10.01
CA PHE A 66 30.42 46.79 11.08
C PHE A 66 28.98 46.71 10.58
N SER A 67 28.55 47.62 9.70
CA SER A 67 27.20 47.56 9.11
C SER A 67 27.02 46.32 8.23
N GLN A 68 28.02 45.98 7.41
CA GLN A 68 28.03 44.74 6.63
C GLN A 68 27.96 43.50 7.53
N GLY A 69 28.67 43.49 8.65
CA GLY A 69 28.63 42.41 9.64
C GLY A 69 27.22 42.23 10.23
N LYS A 70 26.53 43.33 10.57
CA LYS A 70 25.14 43.27 11.03
C LYS A 70 24.20 42.72 9.96
N THR A 71 24.29 43.22 8.73
CA THR A 71 23.49 42.70 7.60
C THR A 71 23.77 41.22 7.34
N HIS A 72 25.02 40.77 7.46
CA HIS A 72 25.38 39.37 7.29
C HIS A 72 24.77 38.48 8.39
N GLN A 73 24.73 38.94 9.64
CA GLN A 73 24.04 38.21 10.71
C GLN A 73 22.54 38.09 10.44
N GLU A 74 21.90 39.18 10.01
CA GLU A 74 20.49 39.15 9.60
C GLU A 74 20.27 38.17 8.45
N MET A 75 21.14 38.17 7.44
CA MET A 75 21.11 37.21 6.33
C MET A 75 21.19 35.76 6.79
N GLN A 76 22.12 35.42 7.69
CA GLN A 76 22.23 34.05 8.23
C GLN A 76 20.98 33.60 8.99
N VAL A 77 20.33 34.52 9.71
CA VAL A 77 19.06 34.22 10.40
C VAL A 77 17.95 33.95 9.39
N LEU A 78 17.86 34.77 8.34
CA LEU A 78 16.89 34.58 7.26
C LEU A 78 17.12 33.27 6.51
N GLU A 79 18.37 32.90 6.21
CA GLU A 79 18.72 31.65 5.53
C GLU A 79 18.24 30.42 6.32
N LYS A 80 18.46 30.40 7.64
CA LYS A 80 17.97 29.31 8.51
C LYS A 80 16.45 29.21 8.52
N GLU A 81 15.78 30.35 8.51
CA GLU A 81 14.32 30.41 8.52
C GLU A 81 13.73 29.99 7.17
N VAL A 82 14.42 30.26 6.06
CA VAL A 82 14.08 29.74 4.72
C VAL A 82 14.26 28.23 4.68
N GLU A 83 15.39 27.70 5.15
CA GLU A 83 15.65 26.26 5.20
C GLU A 83 14.58 25.51 6.00
N LYS A 84 14.17 26.08 7.14
CA LYS A 84 13.06 25.54 7.94
C LYS A 84 11.74 25.54 7.15
N ARG A 85 11.39 26.64 6.50
CA ARG A 85 10.17 26.72 5.68
C ARG A 85 10.19 25.75 4.51
N ASP A 86 11.32 25.56 3.85
CA ASP A 86 11.47 24.60 2.77
C ASP A 86 11.26 23.16 3.25
N SER A 87 11.79 22.82 4.43
CA SER A 87 11.54 21.52 5.08
C SER A 87 10.04 21.32 5.36
N ASP A 88 9.36 22.33 5.91
CA ASP A 88 7.93 22.27 6.19
C ASP A 88 7.10 22.09 4.89
N ILE A 89 7.47 22.80 3.82
CA ILE A 89 6.83 22.68 2.50
C ILE A 89 7.00 21.25 1.95
N GLN A 90 8.20 20.67 2.04
CA GLN A 90 8.45 19.30 1.57
C GLN A 90 7.62 18.27 2.36
N GLN A 91 7.50 18.45 3.67
CA GLN A 91 6.66 17.58 4.51
C GLN A 91 5.18 17.69 4.13
N LEU A 92 4.66 18.90 3.96
CA LEU A 92 3.28 19.14 3.53
C LEU A 92 3.00 18.55 2.14
N GLN A 93 3.94 18.69 1.20
CA GLN A 93 3.82 18.08 -0.12
C GLN A 93 3.75 16.55 -0.06
N LYS A 94 4.53 15.91 0.83
CA LYS A 94 4.48 14.46 1.05
C LYS A 94 3.12 14.02 1.59
N GLN A 95 2.62 14.72 2.62
CA GLN A 95 1.31 14.44 3.20
C GLN A 95 0.17 14.64 2.20
N LEU A 96 0.25 15.67 1.37
CA LEU A 96 -0.77 15.92 0.35
C LEU A 96 -0.82 14.80 -0.71
N LYS A 97 0.32 14.29 -1.16
CA LYS A 97 0.39 13.15 -2.09
C LYS A 97 -0.17 11.87 -1.48
N GLU A 98 0.09 11.64 -0.19
CA GLU A 98 -0.47 10.49 0.52
C GLU A 98 -2.00 10.60 0.65
N ALA A 99 -2.51 11.78 1.03
CA ALA A 99 -3.94 12.03 1.10
C ALA A 99 -4.63 11.91 -0.26
N GLU A 100 -4.00 12.41 -1.33
CA GLU A 100 -4.46 12.25 -2.72
C GLU A 100 -4.57 10.76 -3.09
N HIS A 101 -3.57 9.95 -2.75
CA HIS A 101 -3.56 8.53 -3.04
C HIS A 101 -4.68 7.77 -2.29
N ILE A 102 -4.88 8.05 -1.00
CA ILE A 102 -5.97 7.47 -0.21
C ILE A 102 -7.32 7.84 -0.80
N LEU A 103 -7.51 9.13 -1.16
CA LEU A 103 -8.75 9.61 -1.75
C LEU A 103 -9.02 8.95 -3.11
N ALA A 104 -7.99 8.83 -3.96
CA ALA A 104 -8.11 8.16 -5.27
C ALA A 104 -8.57 6.71 -5.13
N THR A 105 -7.96 5.95 -4.20
CA THR A 105 -8.34 4.57 -3.89
C THR A 105 -9.76 4.48 -3.35
N ALA A 106 -10.14 5.36 -2.41
CA ALA A 106 -11.48 5.40 -1.85
C ALA A 106 -12.55 5.72 -2.91
N VAL A 107 -12.27 6.67 -3.81
CA VAL A 107 -13.17 7.00 -4.93
C VAL A 107 -13.31 5.84 -5.91
N TYR A 108 -12.21 5.14 -6.21
CA TYR A 108 -12.24 3.95 -7.06
C TYR A 108 -13.12 2.86 -6.45
N GLN A 109 -12.89 2.49 -5.20
CA GLN A 109 -13.70 1.50 -4.47
C GLN A 109 -15.17 1.92 -4.37
N ALA A 110 -15.45 3.20 -4.14
CA ALA A 110 -16.82 3.72 -4.10
C ALA A 110 -17.53 3.57 -5.46
N LYS A 111 -16.82 3.80 -6.59
CA LYS A 111 -17.37 3.59 -7.94
C LYS A 111 -17.67 2.12 -8.22
N GLU A 112 -16.77 1.21 -7.84
CA GLU A 112 -17.02 -0.24 -7.98
C GLU A 112 -18.21 -0.69 -7.11
N LYS A 113 -18.30 -0.20 -5.87
CA LYS A 113 -19.44 -0.46 -4.99
C LYS A 113 -20.75 0.06 -5.58
N LEU A 114 -20.75 1.24 -6.21
CA LEU A 114 -21.93 1.79 -6.89
C LEU A 114 -22.37 0.91 -8.07
N LYS A 115 -21.43 0.43 -8.90
CA LYS A 115 -21.73 -0.52 -9.99
C LYS A 115 -22.34 -1.82 -9.45
N SER A 116 -21.82 -2.34 -8.34
CA SER A 116 -22.37 -3.54 -7.68
C SER A 116 -23.80 -3.29 -7.16
N ILE A 117 -24.05 -2.13 -6.55
CA ILE A 117 -25.39 -1.71 -6.12
C ILE A 117 -26.34 -1.59 -7.30
N ASP A 118 -25.92 -1.00 -8.43
CA ASP A 118 -26.76 -0.87 -9.62
C ASP A 118 -27.06 -2.24 -10.26
N LYS A 119 -26.11 -3.18 -10.24
CA LYS A 119 -26.33 -4.58 -10.65
C LYS A 119 -27.35 -5.27 -9.73
N ALA A 120 -27.23 -5.10 -8.41
CA ALA A 120 -28.18 -5.63 -7.45
C ALA A 120 -29.59 -5.01 -7.59
N ARG A 121 -29.68 -3.70 -7.88
CA ARG A 121 -30.93 -2.98 -8.14
C ARG A 121 -31.70 -3.51 -9.36
N LYS A 122 -30.99 -4.01 -10.38
CA LYS A 122 -31.62 -4.64 -11.55
C LYS A 122 -32.18 -6.03 -11.24
N GLY A 123 -31.62 -6.72 -10.24
CA GLY A 123 -32.04 -8.06 -9.79
C GLY A 123 -32.78 -8.05 -8.46
N VAL A 124 -33.52 -6.98 -8.16
CA VAL A 124 -34.23 -6.85 -6.88
C VAL A 124 -35.26 -7.97 -6.76
N ILE A 125 -35.04 -8.85 -5.80
CA ILE A 125 -35.97 -9.89 -5.38
C ILE A 125 -36.75 -9.33 -4.19
N SER A 126 -38.05 -9.57 -4.15
CA SER A 126 -38.85 -9.13 -3.01
C SER A 126 -38.38 -9.83 -1.73
N SER A 127 -38.35 -9.10 -0.61
CA SER A 127 -37.99 -9.70 0.68
C SER A 127 -38.92 -10.87 1.04
N GLU A 128 -40.20 -10.80 0.63
CA GLU A 128 -41.18 -11.86 0.81
C GLU A 128 -40.79 -13.15 0.05
N GLU A 129 -40.32 -13.05 -1.20
CA GLU A 129 -39.84 -14.21 -1.96
C GLU A 129 -38.59 -14.82 -1.33
N LEU A 130 -37.63 -13.99 -0.88
CA LEU A 130 -36.44 -14.47 -0.17
C LEU A 130 -36.83 -15.24 1.10
N ILE A 131 -37.77 -14.71 1.89
CA ILE A 131 -38.26 -15.36 3.11
C ILE A 131 -38.97 -16.68 2.80
N LYS A 132 -39.86 -16.71 1.79
CA LYS A 132 -40.55 -17.95 1.35
C LYS A 132 -39.57 -19.01 0.86
N TYR A 133 -38.57 -18.61 0.09
CA TYR A 133 -37.55 -19.50 -0.45
C TYR A 133 -36.64 -20.07 0.66
N ALA A 134 -36.18 -19.22 1.58
CA ALA A 134 -35.41 -19.63 2.75
C ALA A 134 -36.20 -20.63 3.63
N HIS A 135 -37.49 -20.34 3.88
CA HIS A 135 -38.35 -21.27 4.61
C HIS A 135 -38.48 -22.63 3.91
N ARG A 136 -38.67 -22.63 2.58
CA ARG A 136 -38.77 -23.87 1.80
C ARG A 136 -37.51 -24.72 1.89
N ILE A 137 -36.33 -24.09 1.74
CA ILE A 137 -35.03 -24.76 1.83
C ILE A 137 -34.81 -25.38 3.23
N SER A 138 -35.18 -24.64 4.28
CA SER A 138 -35.08 -25.13 5.65
C SER A 138 -36.06 -26.27 5.94
N ALA A 139 -37.31 -26.19 5.44
CA ALA A 139 -38.32 -27.23 5.63
C ALA A 139 -38.03 -28.51 4.83
N SER A 140 -37.38 -28.39 3.67
CA SER A 140 -37.04 -29.54 2.82
C SER A 140 -35.73 -30.24 3.22
N ASN A 141 -35.12 -29.89 4.35
CA ASN A 141 -33.82 -30.41 4.82
C ASN A 141 -32.69 -30.33 3.77
N ALA A 142 -32.80 -29.43 2.79
CA ALA A 142 -31.94 -29.43 1.59
C ALA A 142 -30.56 -28.82 1.82
N VAL A 143 -30.35 -28.11 2.94
CA VAL A 143 -29.06 -27.44 3.24
C VAL A 143 -28.09 -28.39 3.93
N CYS A 144 -28.59 -29.16 4.89
CA CYS A 144 -27.75 -29.97 5.77
C CYS A 144 -28.54 -31.15 6.30
N ALA A 145 -27.89 -32.32 6.35
CA ALA A 145 -28.44 -33.48 7.03
C ALA A 145 -28.46 -33.22 8.55
N PRO A 146 -29.49 -33.64 9.29
CA PRO A 146 -29.44 -33.66 10.75
C PRO A 146 -28.20 -34.44 11.24
N LEU A 147 -27.59 -34.05 12.37
CA LEU A 147 -26.46 -34.80 12.96
C LEU A 147 -26.79 -36.29 13.22
N THR A 148 -28.07 -36.62 13.35
CA THR A 148 -28.59 -37.97 13.57
C THR A 148 -29.07 -38.66 12.30
N TRP A 149 -28.76 -38.11 11.12
CA TRP A 149 -29.17 -38.69 9.86
C TRP A 149 -28.52 -40.07 9.67
N VAL A 150 -29.35 -41.05 9.34
CA VAL A 150 -28.92 -42.42 9.04
C VAL A 150 -29.53 -42.83 7.69
N PRO A 151 -28.92 -43.76 6.94
CA PRO A 151 -29.54 -44.34 5.76
C PRO A 151 -30.94 -44.86 6.08
N GLY A 152 -31.96 -44.33 5.39
CA GLY A 152 -33.37 -44.59 5.66
C GLY A 152 -34.12 -43.41 6.31
N ASP A 153 -33.42 -42.42 6.87
CA ASP A 153 -34.04 -41.19 7.38
C ASP A 153 -34.52 -40.32 6.20
N PRO A 154 -35.82 -39.95 6.16
CA PRO A 154 -36.38 -39.07 5.13
C PRO A 154 -35.72 -37.68 5.06
N ARG A 155 -35.10 -37.19 6.14
CA ARG A 155 -34.51 -35.85 6.27
C ARG A 155 -33.11 -35.75 5.64
N ARG A 156 -32.92 -36.31 4.46
CA ARG A 156 -31.65 -36.26 3.72
C ARG A 156 -31.53 -34.96 2.90
N PRO A 157 -30.32 -34.46 2.65
CA PRO A 157 -30.09 -33.23 1.89
C PRO A 157 -30.12 -33.42 0.36
N TYR A 158 -30.39 -34.64 -0.13
CA TYR A 158 -30.39 -34.96 -1.56
C TYR A 158 -31.56 -35.89 -1.94
N PRO A 159 -32.03 -35.86 -3.19
CA PRO A 159 -33.06 -36.80 -3.66
C PRO A 159 -32.57 -38.26 -3.63
N THR A 160 -33.45 -39.21 -3.31
CA THR A 160 -33.18 -40.65 -3.49
C THR A 160 -33.36 -41.09 -4.94
N ASP A 161 -32.77 -42.22 -5.29
CA ASP A 161 -33.01 -42.90 -6.57
C ASP A 161 -34.51 -43.09 -6.86
N LEU A 162 -35.32 -43.43 -5.85
CA LEU A 162 -36.76 -43.57 -6.00
C LEU A 162 -37.41 -42.23 -6.37
N GLU A 163 -37.06 -41.15 -5.69
CA GLU A 163 -37.54 -39.80 -6.01
C GLU A 163 -37.10 -39.36 -7.40
N MET A 164 -35.83 -39.59 -7.76
CA MET A 164 -35.29 -39.28 -9.08
C MET A 164 -36.00 -40.06 -10.19
N ARG A 165 -36.24 -41.36 -10.00
CA ARG A 165 -36.97 -42.22 -10.96
C ARG A 165 -38.45 -41.87 -11.04
N SER A 166 -39.05 -41.41 -9.95
CA SER A 166 -40.47 -40.99 -9.91
C SER A 166 -40.71 -39.65 -10.61
N GLY A 167 -39.67 -38.83 -10.77
CA GLY A 167 -39.73 -37.54 -11.45
C GLY A 167 -39.99 -37.64 -12.95
N LEU A 168 -40.29 -36.50 -13.57
CA LEU A 168 -40.63 -36.40 -14.99
C LEU A 168 -39.58 -37.06 -15.90
N LEU A 169 -38.29 -36.83 -15.61
CA LEU A 169 -37.18 -37.40 -16.37
C LEU A 169 -37.16 -38.94 -16.29
N GLY A 170 -37.42 -39.50 -15.10
CA GLY A 170 -37.51 -40.95 -14.91
C GLY A 170 -38.71 -41.56 -15.63
N GLN A 171 -39.86 -40.88 -15.65
CA GLN A 171 -41.05 -41.32 -16.39
C GLN A 171 -40.81 -41.35 -17.90
N MET A 172 -40.10 -40.35 -18.45
CA MET A 172 -39.76 -40.29 -19.87
C MET A 172 -38.88 -41.45 -20.32
N SER A 173 -37.99 -41.95 -19.45
CA SER A 173 -37.13 -43.09 -19.76
C SER A 173 -37.87 -44.44 -19.85
N ASN A 174 -39.06 -44.54 -19.26
CA ASN A 174 -39.90 -45.75 -19.30
C ASN A 174 -40.96 -45.72 -20.42
N LEU A 175 -40.97 -44.70 -21.28
CA LEU A 175 -41.78 -44.76 -22.49
C LEU A 175 -41.29 -45.92 -23.35
N PRO A 176 -42.18 -46.79 -23.85
CA PRO A 176 -41.79 -47.93 -24.65
C PRO A 176 -41.10 -47.39 -25.90
N THR A 177 -39.77 -47.51 -25.91
CA THR A 177 -38.97 -47.42 -27.12
C THR A 177 -39.37 -48.64 -27.93
N ASN A 178 -40.35 -48.43 -28.80
CA ASN A 178 -40.96 -49.42 -29.67
C ASN A 178 -39.86 -49.99 -30.58
N GLY A 179 -39.24 -51.08 -30.13
CA GLY A 179 -38.09 -51.71 -30.75
C GLY A 179 -37.99 -53.17 -30.34
N VAL A 180 -38.64 -54.02 -31.14
CA VAL A 180 -38.23 -55.40 -31.46
C VAL A 180 -37.91 -56.36 -30.30
N ASN A 181 -38.90 -57.23 -29.99
CA ASN A 181 -38.77 -58.69 -29.78
C ASN A 181 -39.36 -59.24 -28.47
N GLY A 182 -40.28 -60.20 -28.64
CA GLY A 182 -40.56 -61.35 -27.76
C GLY A 182 -41.18 -61.01 -26.41
N HIS A 183 -42.51 -60.89 -26.28
CA HIS A 183 -43.41 -62.02 -26.01
C HIS A 183 -42.95 -62.94 -24.86
N LEU A 184 -43.39 -62.66 -23.63
CA LEU A 184 -44.02 -63.61 -22.71
C LEU A 184 -44.87 -62.84 -21.68
N PRO A 185 -46.21 -63.02 -21.63
CA PRO A 185 -47.05 -62.56 -20.54
C PRO A 185 -47.14 -63.67 -19.49
N GLY A 186 -46.76 -63.39 -18.25
CA GLY A 186 -46.74 -64.38 -17.17
C GLY A 186 -47.23 -63.78 -15.85
N ASP A 187 -48.46 -64.13 -15.53
CA ASP A 187 -49.03 -64.33 -14.18
C ASP A 187 -48.91 -63.22 -13.13
N ALA A 188 -49.96 -62.41 -13.06
CA ALA A 188 -50.58 -62.16 -11.77
C ALA A 188 -51.24 -63.48 -11.29
N LEU A 189 -50.87 -63.99 -10.13
CA LEU A 189 -51.70 -64.64 -9.10
C LEU A 189 -50.83 -65.60 -8.24
N ALA A 190 -51.05 -65.49 -6.93
CA ALA A 190 -50.88 -66.54 -5.93
C ALA A 190 -49.48 -66.84 -5.37
N ALA A 191 -49.49 -66.97 -4.03
CA ALA A 191 -48.55 -67.70 -3.18
C ALA A 191 -47.14 -67.09 -3.08
N GLY A 192 -46.71 -66.55 -1.95
CA GLY A 192 -46.63 -67.28 -0.68
C GLY A 192 -45.22 -67.84 -0.53
N ARG A 193 -44.53 -67.42 0.55
CA ARG A 193 -43.26 -67.94 1.10
C ARG A 193 -41.93 -67.51 0.43
N LEU A 194 -41.15 -66.76 1.21
CA LEU A 194 -39.68 -66.56 1.15
C LEU A 194 -38.91 -67.92 1.25
N PRO A 195 -37.63 -68.07 0.82
CA PRO A 195 -36.42 -67.40 1.37
C PRO A 195 -35.49 -66.80 0.28
N ASP A 196 -34.85 -65.67 0.54
CA ASP A 196 -33.46 -65.50 1.04
C ASP A 196 -32.35 -65.98 0.08
N VAL A 197 -31.32 -65.12 -0.04
CA VAL A 197 -30.11 -65.25 -0.88
C VAL A 197 -30.31 -64.98 -2.37
N LEU A 198 -29.90 -63.78 -2.80
CA LEU A 198 -28.94 -63.50 -3.89
C LEU A 198 -28.93 -61.98 -4.12
N ALA A 199 -27.86 -61.31 -3.70
CA ALA A 199 -27.66 -59.88 -3.95
C ALA A 199 -27.65 -59.60 -5.47
N PRO A 200 -28.38 -58.59 -5.98
CA PRO A 200 -28.26 -58.17 -7.37
C PRO A 200 -26.92 -57.45 -7.55
N GLN A 201 -25.95 -58.13 -8.17
CA GLN A 201 -24.73 -57.51 -8.68
C GLN A 201 -25.12 -56.53 -9.80
N TYR A 202 -24.82 -55.25 -9.59
CA TYR A 202 -25.11 -54.23 -10.59
C TYR A 202 -24.10 -54.26 -11.75
N PRO A 203 -24.50 -53.95 -13.00
CA PRO A 203 -23.64 -54.06 -14.18
C PRO A 203 -22.37 -53.18 -14.17
N TRP A 204 -22.30 -52.16 -13.31
CA TRP A 204 -21.15 -51.24 -13.21
C TRP A 204 -20.04 -51.71 -12.26
N GLN A 205 -20.22 -52.84 -11.57
CA GLN A 205 -19.14 -53.41 -10.76
C GLN A 205 -18.20 -54.25 -11.65
N SER A 206 -17.24 -53.57 -12.25
CA SER A 206 -16.00 -54.22 -12.70
C SER A 206 -15.11 -54.47 -11.48
N SER A 207 -14.82 -55.74 -11.24
CA SER A 207 -13.81 -56.22 -10.29
C SER A 207 -12.40 -55.99 -10.83
N ASP A 208 -11.48 -55.70 -9.91
CA ASP A 208 -10.02 -55.70 -10.05
C ASP A 208 -9.47 -54.48 -10.85
N MET A 209 -8.63 -53.58 -10.31
CA MET A 209 -7.36 -53.84 -9.62
C MET A 209 -7.04 -52.67 -8.65
N SER A 210 -6.62 -53.04 -7.44
CA SER A 210 -5.56 -52.49 -6.58
C SER A 210 -5.21 -50.98 -6.66
N MET A 211 -5.51 -50.19 -5.62
CA MET A 211 -4.67 -49.94 -4.42
C MET A 211 -3.25 -49.42 -4.75
N ASN A 212 -3.03 -48.12 -4.56
CA ASN A 212 -1.84 -47.44 -4.00
C ASN A 212 -1.81 -45.98 -4.49
N MET A 213 -1.39 -44.94 -3.77
CA MET A 213 -1.06 -44.66 -2.37
C MET A 213 -0.68 -43.14 -2.38
N LEU A 214 -1.03 -42.41 -1.30
CA LEU A 214 -0.46 -41.12 -0.81
C LEU A 214 -0.90 -39.77 -1.44
N PRO A 215 -1.33 -38.79 -0.59
CA PRO A 215 -1.36 -37.35 -0.88
C PRO A 215 -0.26 -36.59 -0.08
N PRO A 216 -0.31 -35.24 0.03
CA PRO A 216 0.46 -34.24 -0.70
C PRO A 216 1.62 -33.63 0.12
N ASN A 217 2.58 -32.94 -0.50
CA ASN A 217 3.60 -32.20 0.25
C ASN A 217 4.18 -30.99 -0.51
N HIS A 218 4.15 -29.83 0.18
CA HIS A 218 5.16 -28.73 0.24
C HIS A 218 5.56 -28.05 -1.09
N SER A 219 5.85 -26.75 -1.22
CA SER A 219 6.23 -25.65 -0.31
C SER A 219 6.38 -24.37 -1.14
N ASN A 220 6.28 -23.21 -0.46
CA ASN A 220 6.63 -21.85 -0.89
C ASN A 220 7.95 -21.70 -1.68
N GLU A 221 7.97 -20.73 -2.62
CA GLU A 221 9.01 -19.70 -2.84
C GLU A 221 8.62 -18.89 -4.11
N PHE A 222 8.12 -17.65 -4.01
CA PHE A 222 8.87 -16.38 -4.06
C PHE A 222 9.77 -16.21 -5.30
N LEU A 223 9.39 -15.31 -6.23
CA LEU A 223 10.22 -14.29 -6.92
C LEU A 223 9.70 -13.97 -8.35
N MET A 224 9.74 -12.67 -8.70
CA MET A 224 9.77 -12.08 -10.05
C MET A 224 8.42 -11.93 -10.79
N GLU A 225 7.77 -10.76 -10.81
CA GLU A 225 8.12 -9.52 -11.55
C GLU A 225 7.80 -9.59 -13.05
N SER A 226 6.84 -8.72 -13.45
CA SER A 226 6.61 -8.16 -14.79
C SER A 226 5.74 -8.90 -15.84
N LEU A 227 4.86 -8.08 -16.45
CA LEU A 227 4.08 -8.22 -17.70
C LEU A 227 2.66 -8.85 -17.65
N GLY A 228 1.65 -8.00 -17.90
CA GLY A 228 0.45 -8.39 -18.65
C GLY A 228 -0.89 -7.82 -18.14
N PRO A 229 -1.63 -7.02 -18.93
CA PRO A 229 -3.00 -6.59 -18.59
C PRO A 229 -4.02 -7.68 -18.95
N ASN A 230 -5.18 -7.68 -18.29
CA ASN A 230 -6.34 -8.58 -18.45
C ASN A 230 -6.24 -9.98 -17.82
N LYS A 231 -6.81 -10.09 -16.62
CA LYS A 231 -7.42 -11.30 -16.05
C LYS A 231 -8.60 -10.79 -15.19
N GLU A 232 -9.73 -10.43 -15.79
CA GLU A 232 -10.83 -11.36 -16.03
C GLU A 232 -11.11 -12.27 -14.80
N ASN A 233 -12.00 -11.80 -13.93
CA ASN A 233 -13.10 -12.62 -13.41
C ASN A 233 -12.85 -13.75 -12.36
N GLU A 234 -11.72 -13.77 -11.62
CA GLU A 234 -11.38 -14.95 -10.79
C GLU A 234 -11.22 -14.76 -9.27
N GLU A 235 -11.45 -13.58 -8.68
CA GLU A 235 -11.03 -13.30 -7.29
C GLU A 235 -12.14 -13.06 -6.24
N ASP A 236 -13.43 -13.22 -6.55
CA ASP A 236 -14.52 -13.05 -5.56
C ASP A 236 -15.26 -14.37 -5.27
N VAL A 237 -14.49 -15.42 -5.00
CA VAL A 237 -14.95 -16.59 -4.26
C VAL A 237 -14.50 -16.41 -2.81
N GLU A 238 -15.28 -15.64 -2.05
CA GLU A 238 -15.16 -15.64 -0.59
C GLU A 238 -15.39 -17.07 -0.11
N VAL A 239 -14.28 -17.71 0.28
CA VAL A 239 -14.27 -18.94 1.06
C VAL A 239 -15.15 -18.71 2.28
N MET A 240 -16.34 -19.31 2.27
CA MET A 240 -17.15 -19.42 3.48
C MET A 240 -16.33 -20.25 4.47
N SER A 241 -15.70 -19.56 5.42
CA SER A 241 -15.01 -20.22 6.53
C SER A 241 -16.00 -21.13 7.22
N THR A 242 -15.75 -22.42 7.09
CA THR A 242 -16.41 -23.50 7.79
C THR A 242 -16.36 -23.21 9.29
N ASP A 243 -17.55 -23.18 9.88
CA ASP A 243 -17.82 -23.10 11.31
C ASP A 243 -16.88 -24.07 12.05
N SER A 244 -15.80 -23.50 12.60
CA SER A 244 -14.81 -24.22 13.37
C SER A 244 -15.26 -24.12 14.82
N SER A 245 -15.74 -25.25 15.31
CA SER A 245 -16.17 -25.47 16.68
C SER A 245 -15.20 -24.86 17.69
N SER A 246 -15.68 -23.95 18.52
CA SER A 246 -15.03 -23.59 19.78
C SER A 246 -15.82 -24.22 20.92
N SER A 247 -15.38 -25.41 21.32
CA SER A 247 -15.72 -26.05 22.58
C SER A 247 -14.58 -25.78 23.56
N SER A 248 -14.88 -25.02 24.61
CA SER A 248 -14.04 -24.71 25.78
C SER A 248 -14.90 -23.84 26.70
N SER A 249 -15.05 -24.02 28.01
CA SER A 249 -14.49 -24.96 28.98
C SER A 249 -15.35 -24.85 30.26
N ASP A 250 -15.35 -25.92 31.05
CA ASP A 250 -15.90 -26.06 32.41
C ASP A 250 -15.73 -24.85 33.35
N SER A 251 -16.71 -24.62 34.24
CA SER A 251 -16.58 -24.59 35.72
C SER A 251 -17.74 -23.82 36.38
N ASP A 252 -18.74 -24.54 36.92
CA ASP A 252 -19.32 -24.42 38.28
C ASP A 252 -20.50 -25.41 38.47
#